data_AF-A0A5K1D280-F1
#
_entry.id   AF-A0A5K1D280-F1
#
_cell.length_a   1.000
_cell.length_b   1.000
_cell.length_c   1.000
_cell.angle_alpha   90.00
_cell.angle_beta   90.00
_cell.angle_gamma   90.00
#
_symmetry.space_group_name_H-M   'P 1'
#
loop_
_entity.id
_entity.type
_entity.pdbx_description
1 polymer ?
#
loop_
_entity_poly.entity_id
_entity_poly.type
_entity_poly.pdbx_seq_one_letter_code
_entity_poly.pdbx_strand_id
1 'polypeptide(L)' 'TLHDCEATLSQFQDKPPNGRVTPDTKNCIDKFRRDVESSMANDLHTNDVLKDLWDPLKAMNALNSGK' A
#
# COMPACT_ATOMS: atom_id res chain seq x y z
N THR A 1 12.55 -16.01 8.73
CA THR A 1 11.18 -16.55 8.60
C THR A 1 10.22 -15.41 8.28
N LEU A 2 9.00 -15.67 7.80
CA LEU A 2 8.00 -14.60 7.58
C LEU A 2 7.73 -13.78 8.85
N HIS A 3 7.82 -14.43 10.02
CA HIS A 3 7.74 -13.78 11.33
C HIS A 3 8.83 -12.72 11.54
N ASP A 4 10.06 -12.95 11.08
CA ASP A 4 11.15 -11.96 11.19
C ASP A 4 10.92 -10.74 10.27
N CYS A 5 10.27 -10.96 9.13
CA CYS A 5 9.86 -9.88 8.22
C CYS A 5 8.75 -9.04 8.84
N GLU A 6 7.74 -9.67 9.45
CA GLU A 6 6.66 -8.98 10.15
C GLU A 6 7.17 -8.14 11.32
N ALA A 7 8.07 -8.69 12.14
CA ALA A 7 8.71 -7.97 13.23
C ALA A 7 9.47 -6.72 12.73
N THR A 8 10.14 -6.84 11.58
CA THR A 8 10.86 -5.72 10.95
C THR A 8 9.92 -4.66 10.37
N LEU A 9 8.73 -5.06 9.88
CA LEU A 9 7.75 -4.14 9.27
C LEU A 9 6.87 -3.44 10.31
N SER A 10 6.63 -4.06 11.47
CA SER A 10 5.81 -3.52 12.55
C SER A 10 6.25 -2.11 13.00
N GLN A 11 7.57 -1.84 13.03
CA GLN A 11 8.12 -0.52 13.38
C GLN A 11 7.67 0.63 12.47
N PHE A 12 7.18 0.33 11.26
CA PHE A 12 6.71 1.33 10.30
C PHE A 12 5.18 1.51 10.33
N GLN A 13 4.43 0.62 10.99
CA GLN A 13 2.96 0.69 11.07
C GLN A 13 2.48 1.73 12.09
N ASP A 14 3.19 1.88 13.20
CA ASP A 14 2.82 2.81 14.29
C ASP A 14 3.15 4.27 14.02
N LYS A 15 3.88 4.57 12.94
CA LYS A 15 4.18 5.95 12.57
C LYS A 15 3.04 6.47 11.68
N PRO A 16 2.14 7.34 12.19
CA PRO A 16 1.21 8.02 11.30
C PRO A 16 2.05 8.72 10.22
N PRO A 17 1.67 8.60 8.93
CA PRO A 17 2.43 9.22 7.88
C PRO A 17 2.62 10.70 8.23
N ASN A 18 3.86 11.15 8.26
CA ASN A 18 4.25 12.53 8.60
C ASN A 18 3.70 13.58 7.61
N GLY A 19 2.79 13.20 6.72
CA GLY A 19 2.20 14.02 5.67
C GLY A 19 0.67 13.89 5.71
N ARG A 20 0.00 15.00 5.41
CA ARG A 20 -1.46 15.07 5.29
C ARG A 20 -1.89 14.25 4.06
N VAL A 21 -2.17 12.97 4.27
CA VAL A 21 -2.75 12.09 3.25
C VAL A 21 -4.16 12.59 2.94
N THR A 22 -4.45 12.88 1.68
CA THR A 22 -5.81 13.26 1.28
C THR A 22 -6.75 12.07 1.45
N PRO A 23 -8.05 12.30 1.70
CA PRO A 23 -9.04 11.21 1.76
C PRO A 23 -9.00 10.30 0.52
N ASP A 24 -8.77 10.89 -0.66
CA ASP A 24 -8.68 10.15 -1.92
C ASP A 24 -7.45 9.25 -1.98
N THR A 25 -6.28 9.74 -1.57
CA THR A 25 -5.07 8.91 -1.51
C THR A 25 -5.23 7.78 -0.49
N LYS A 26 -5.86 8.05 0.66
CA LYS A 26 -6.16 7.01 1.65
C LYS A 26 -7.09 5.94 1.08
N ASN A 27 -8.17 6.35 0.40
CA ASN A 27 -9.11 5.42 -0.21
C ASN A 27 -8.45 4.57 -1.32
N CYS A 28 -7.58 5.17 -2.12
CA CYS A 28 -6.79 4.45 -3.14
C CYS A 28 -5.91 3.37 -2.51
N ILE A 29 -5.17 3.70 -1.45
CA ILE A 29 -4.30 2.74 -0.72
C ILE A 29 -5.14 1.64 -0.06
N ASP A 30 -6.23 1.99 0.63
CA ASP A 30 -7.08 1.02 1.30
C ASP A 30 -7.78 0.08 0.31
N LYS A 31 -8.17 0.57 -0.88
CA LYS A 31 -8.68 -0.27 -1.96
C LYS A 31 -7.61 -1.25 -2.43
N PHE A 32 -6.42 -0.75 -2.76
CA PHE A 32 -5.32 -1.59 -3.23
C PHE A 32 -4.96 -2.68 -2.22
N ARG A 33 -4.93 -2.36 -0.91
CA ARG A 33 -4.68 -3.37 0.14
C ARG A 33 -5.68 -4.52 0.08
N ARG A 34 -6.98 -4.24 -0.05
CA ARG A 34 -8.02 -5.28 -0.18
C ARG A 34 -7.85 -6.09 -1.48
N ASP A 35 -7.51 -5.43 -2.57
CA ASP A 35 -7.32 -6.08 -3.87
C ASP A 35 -6.10 -7.04 -3.82
N VAL A 36 -5.03 -6.65 -3.13
CA VAL A 36 -3.86 -7.52 -2.87
C VAL A 36 -4.23 -8.71 -2.00
N GLU A 37 -4.90 -8.49 -0.87
CA GLU A 37 -5.33 -9.58 0.02
C GLU A 37 -6.20 -10.60 -0.73
N SER A 38 -7.17 -10.13 -1.52
CA SER A 38 -8.04 -10.98 -2.32
C SER A 38 -7.27 -11.74 -3.42
N SER A 39 -6.37 -11.05 -4.13
CA SER A 39 -5.60 -11.65 -5.23
C SER A 39 -4.54 -12.63 -4.75
N MET A 40 -3.96 -12.39 -3.58
CA MET A 40 -2.99 -13.32 -2.99
C MET A 40 -3.69 -14.55 -2.40
N ALA A 41 -4.89 -14.39 -1.85
CA ALA A 41 -5.72 -15.51 -1.39
C ALA A 41 -6.26 -16.35 -2.55
N ASN A 42 -6.53 -15.75 -3.71
CA ASN A 42 -6.97 -16.43 -4.92
C ASN A 42 -5.79 -16.74 -5.84
N ASP A 43 -5.16 -17.91 -5.67
CA ASP A 43 -4.13 -18.47 -6.57
C ASP A 43 -2.91 -17.57 -6.81
N LEU A 44 -2.57 -16.71 -5.84
CA LEU A 44 -1.40 -15.83 -5.89
C LEU A 44 -1.29 -15.05 -7.22
N HIS A 45 -2.37 -14.37 -7.62
CA HIS A 45 -2.46 -13.55 -8.84
C HIS A 45 -1.53 -12.31 -8.81
N THR A 46 -0.23 -12.56 -8.78
CA THR A 46 0.82 -11.55 -8.55
C THR A 46 0.90 -10.58 -9.72
N ASN A 47 0.63 -11.06 -10.94
CA ASN A 47 0.58 -10.22 -12.13
C ASN A 47 -0.51 -9.15 -12.05
N ASP A 48 -1.66 -9.45 -11.42
CA ASP A 48 -2.75 -8.49 -11.32
C ASP A 48 -2.45 -7.44 -10.23
N VAL A 49 -1.90 -7.88 -9.10
CA VAL A 49 -1.38 -6.98 -8.05
C VAL A 49 -0.32 -6.01 -8.60
N LEU A 50 0.63 -6.49 -9.42
CA LEU A 50 1.69 -5.65 -9.96
C LEU A 50 1.18 -4.63 -10.98
N LYS A 51 0.12 -4.94 -11.75
CA LYS A 51 -0.52 -3.97 -12.64
C LYS A 51 -1.18 -2.85 -11.84
N ASP A 52 -1.85 -3.21 -10.75
CA ASP A 52 -2.61 -2.27 -9.93
C ASP A 52 -1.73 -1.44 -8.98
N LEU A 53 -0.47 -1.84 -8.78
CA LEU A 53 0.48 -1.16 -7.89
C LEU A 53 0.84 0.26 -8.35
N TRP A 54 0.70 0.59 -9.64
CA TRP A 54 1.09 1.89 -10.15
C TRP A 54 0.23 3.05 -9.63
N ASP A 55 -1.08 2.81 -9.49
CA ASP A 55 -2.04 3.81 -9.04
C ASP A 55 -1.80 4.31 -7.61
N PRO A 56 -1.64 3.45 -6.59
CA PRO A 56 -1.33 3.90 -5.23
C PRO A 56 0.04 4.60 -5.15
N LEU A 57 1.05 4.16 -5.92
CA LEU A 57 2.35 4.82 -5.95
C LEU A 57 2.25 6.24 -6.52
N LYS A 58 1.50 6.43 -7.61
CA LYS A 58 1.22 7.75 -8.17
C LYS A 58 0.47 8.63 -7.17
N ALA A 59 -0.55 8.10 -6.51
CA ALA A 59 -1.35 8.83 -5.51
C ALA A 59 -0.50 9.27 -4.31
N MET A 60 0.46 8.46 -3.87
CA MET A 60 1.41 8.81 -2.81
C MET A 60 2.43 9.87 -3.28
N ASN A 61 2.94 9.75 -4.51
CA ASN A 61 3.90 10.71 -5.06
C ASN A 61 3.29 12.09 -5.35
N ALA A 62 2.01 12.14 -5.70
CA ALA A 62 1.27 13.40 -5.87
C ALA A 62 1.26 14.25 -4.58
N LEU A 63 1.27 13.61 -3.40
CA LEU A 63 1.37 14.30 -2.11
C LEU A 63 2.75 14.93 -1.87
N ASN A 64 3.80 14.39 -2.48
CA ASN A 64 5.18 14.87 -2.32
C ASN A 64 5.60 15.90 -3.37
N SER A 65 4.88 15.97 -4.49
CA SER A 65 5.18 16.88 -5.62
C SER A 65 4.58 18.27 -5.46
N GLY A 66 3.84 18.53 -4.38
CA GLY A 66 3.24 19.83 -4.03
C GLY A 66 4.11 20.71 -3.12
N LYS A 67 5.43 20.64 -3.25
CA LYS A 67 6.36 21.63 -2.68
C LYS A 67 6.82 22.59 -3.75
#